data_AF-A0A7C9VI69-F1
#
_entry.id   AF-A0A7C9VI69-F1
#
_cell.length_a   1.000
_cell.length_b   1.000
_cell.length_c   1.000
_cell.angle_alpha   90.00
_cell.angle_beta   90.00
_cell.angle_gamma   90.00
#
_symmetry.space_group_name_H-M   'P 1'
#
loop_
_entity.id
_entity.type
_entity.pdbx_description
1 polymer ?
#
loop_
_entity_poly.entity_id
_entity_poly.type
_entity_poly.pdbx_seq_one_letter_code
_entity_poly.pdbx_strand_id
1 'polypeptide(L)'
;MDAKLKRKWVKALRSGEYRQGRGQLVSDDGKNFCCLGVLADVMGCEWQESTSKFCSTLVPILPRGRKPLAIRGDDFLSVAKTRLRHNVQEKLASMNDDGASFKKIAQFIEDGI
;
A
#
# COMPACT_ATOMS: atom_id res chain seq x y z
N MET A 1 -3.94 5.02 -13.89
CA MET A 1 -4.70 5.02 -12.61
C MET A 1 -5.95 5.90 -12.71
N ASP A 2 -6.97 5.76 -11.84
CA ASP A 2 -8.04 6.76 -11.70
C ASP A 2 -7.46 8.11 -11.21
N ALA A 3 -7.83 9.22 -11.86
CA ALA A 3 -7.22 10.52 -11.59
C ALA A 3 -7.56 11.07 -10.19
N LYS A 4 -8.75 10.75 -9.65
CA LYS A 4 -9.15 11.21 -8.30
C LYS A 4 -8.40 10.43 -7.24
N LEU A 5 -8.28 9.11 -7.39
CA LEU A 5 -7.50 8.26 -6.50
C LEU A 5 -6.02 8.65 -6.52
N LYS A 6 -5.44 8.87 -7.71
CA LYS A 6 -4.06 9.32 -7.89
C LYS A 6 -3.79 10.61 -7.10
N ARG A 7 -4.63 11.63 -7.27
CA ARG A 7 -4.50 12.90 -6.53
C ARG A 7 -4.59 12.72 -5.01
N LYS A 8 -5.53 11.91 -4.51
CA LYS A 8 -5.65 11.64 -3.08
C LYS A 8 -4.40 10.97 -2.52
N TRP A 9 -3.89 9.96 -3.23
CA TRP A 9 -2.70 9.22 -2.81
C TRP A 9 -1.45 10.09 -2.80
N VAL A 10 -1.21 10.84 -3.87
CA VAL A 10 -0.09 11.80 -3.95
C VAL A 10 -0.18 12.85 -2.83
N LYS A 11 -1.39 13.38 -2.56
CA LYS A 11 -1.60 14.33 -1.47
C LYS A 11 -1.24 13.71 -0.11
N ALA A 12 -1.67 12.48 0.15
CA ALA A 12 -1.36 11.76 1.39
C ALA A 12 0.15 11.52 1.56
N LEU A 13 0.85 11.10 0.50
CA LEU A 13 2.30 10.93 0.52
C LEU A 13 3.04 12.25 0.83
N ARG A 14 2.49 13.39 0.38
CA ARG A 14 3.08 14.72 0.59
C ARG A 14 2.63 15.41 1.90
N SER A 15 1.63 14.89 2.62
CA SER A 15 1.04 15.59 3.77
C SER A 15 1.93 15.60 5.01
N GLY A 16 2.82 14.61 5.14
CA GLY A 16 3.63 14.40 6.34
C GLY A 16 2.87 13.71 7.49
N GLU A 17 1.60 13.36 7.28
CA GLU A 17 0.77 12.66 8.29
C GLU A 17 1.17 11.19 8.43
N TYR A 18 1.74 10.59 7.37
CA TYR A 18 2.19 9.20 7.35
C TYR A 18 3.68 9.10 7.63
N ARG A 19 4.06 8.24 8.57
CA ARG A 19 5.47 7.88 8.77
C ARG A 19 5.85 6.81 7.77
N GLN A 20 6.95 7.01 7.06
CA GLN A 20 7.41 6.06 6.05
C GLN A 20 8.11 4.86 6.72
N GLY A 21 7.66 3.65 6.39
CA GLY A 21 8.24 2.36 6.76
C GLY A 21 8.73 1.58 5.53
N ARG A 22 9.27 0.38 5.75
CA ARG A 22 9.84 -0.48 4.69
C ARG A 22 9.48 -1.95 4.90
N GLY A 23 9.49 -2.72 3.81
CA GLY A 23 9.32 -4.18 3.81
C GLY A 23 7.91 -4.69 4.13
N GLN A 24 6.95 -3.79 4.38
CA GLN A 24 5.57 -4.12 4.73
C GLN A 24 4.64 -2.95 4.39
N LEU A 25 3.35 -3.22 4.13
CA LEU A 25 2.36 -2.18 3.83
C LEU A 25 2.19 -1.22 5.01
N VAL A 26 2.05 -1.78 6.21
CA VAL A 26 2.01 -1.06 7.49
C VAL A 26 2.77 -1.88 8.53
N SER A 27 3.48 -1.23 9.45
CA SER A 27 4.14 -1.90 10.57
C SER A 27 3.15 -2.59 11.51
N ASP A 28 3.63 -3.58 12.27
CA ASP A 28 2.85 -4.30 13.28
C ASP A 28 2.10 -3.33 14.24
N ASP A 29 2.78 -2.27 14.68
CA ASP A 29 2.22 -1.25 15.57
C ASP A 29 1.26 -0.26 14.86
N GLY A 30 1.11 -0.36 13.55
CA GLY A 30 0.21 0.49 12.76
C GLY A 30 0.75 1.87 12.43
N LYS A 31 2.01 2.18 12.77
CA LYS A 31 2.50 3.56 12.75
C LYS A 31 3.28 3.93 11.49
N ASN A 32 3.89 2.97 10.82
CA ASN A 32 4.74 3.20 9.66
C ASN A 32 4.13 2.53 8.44
N PHE A 33 4.12 3.21 7.30
CA PHE A 33 3.50 2.75 6.07
C PHE A 33 4.52 2.74 4.93
N CYS A 34 4.45 1.77 4.02
CA CYS A 34 5.05 1.96 2.70
C CYS A 34 4.10 2.76 1.80
N CYS A 35 4.56 3.17 0.61
CA CYS A 35 3.71 3.95 -0.30
C CYS A 35 2.42 3.21 -0.72
N LEU A 36 2.45 1.89 -0.87
CA LEU A 36 1.26 1.08 -1.17
C LEU A 36 0.34 0.91 0.04
N GLY A 37 0.88 0.96 1.27
CA GLY A 37 0.08 1.00 2.48
C GLY A 37 -0.69 2.31 2.64
N VAL A 38 -0.06 3.44 2.31
CA VAL A 38 -0.76 4.74 2.24
C VAL A 38 -1.87 4.71 1.19
N LEU A 39 -1.66 4.04 0.03
CA LEU A 39 -2.73 3.84 -0.95
C LEU A 39 -3.90 3.06 -0.37
N ALA A 40 -3.62 1.98 0.37
CA ALA A 40 -4.65 1.16 1.02
C ALA A 40 -5.48 2.00 2.00
N ASP A 41 -4.82 2.81 2.82
CA ASP A 41 -5.45 3.69 3.81
C ASP A 41 -6.33 4.77 3.14
N VAL A 42 -5.82 5.40 2.08
CA VAL A 42 -6.58 6.39 1.27
C VAL A 42 -7.81 5.77 0.59
N MET A 43 -7.75 4.48 0.27
CA MET A 43 -8.86 3.70 -0.27
C MET A 43 -9.88 3.30 0.80
N GLY A 44 -9.62 3.58 2.08
CA GLY A 44 -10.49 3.25 3.20
C GLY A 44 -10.47 1.78 3.57
N CYS A 45 -9.34 1.10 3.35
CA CYS A 45 -9.22 -0.30 3.75
C CYS A 45 -9.12 -0.41 5.27
N GLU A 46 -9.82 -1.37 5.85
CA GLU A 46 -9.72 -1.66 7.29
C GLU A 46 -8.52 -2.57 7.55
N TRP A 47 -7.79 -2.33 8.65
CA TRP A 47 -6.62 -3.11 9.04
C TRP A 47 -6.99 -4.10 10.14
N GLN A 48 -7.01 -5.40 9.84
CA GLN A 48 -7.32 -6.44 10.85
C GLN A 48 -6.08 -7.25 11.25
N GLU A 49 -5.96 -7.51 12.56
CA GLU A 49 -4.96 -8.43 13.12
C GLU A 49 -5.22 -9.86 12.65
N SER A 50 -4.19 -10.52 12.11
CA SER A 50 -4.30 -11.91 11.66
C SER A 50 -3.89 -12.88 12.77
N THR A 51 -4.84 -13.70 13.24
CA THR A 51 -4.62 -14.76 14.21
C THR A 51 -4.62 -16.13 13.50
N SER A 52 -3.52 -16.60 12.92
CA SER A 52 -3.44 -18.02 12.52
C SER A 52 -2.20 -18.71 13.05
N LYS A 53 -2.44 -19.79 13.81
CA LYS A 53 -1.41 -20.64 14.44
C LYS A 53 -0.99 -21.84 13.59
N PHE A 54 -1.57 -22.08 12.41
CA PHE A 54 -1.20 -23.24 11.58
C PHE A 54 -1.31 -22.91 10.08
N CYS A 55 -0.28 -23.32 9.32
CA CYS A 55 -0.11 -23.12 7.88
C CYS A 55 -0.96 -24.09 7.05
N SER A 56 -1.66 -23.62 6.00
CA SER A 56 -1.75 -24.26 4.66
C SER A 56 -2.70 -23.45 3.73
N THR A 57 -2.23 -23.08 2.53
CA THR A 57 -2.95 -22.82 1.23
C THR A 57 -4.35 -22.15 1.25
N LEU A 58 -4.72 -21.03 0.61
CA LEU A 58 -4.33 -20.31 -0.62
C LEU A 58 -4.77 -18.83 -0.51
N VAL A 59 -4.03 -17.99 0.21
CA VAL A 59 -4.20 -16.53 0.16
C VAL A 59 -2.83 -15.94 0.44
N PRO A 60 -2.37 -14.84 -0.20
CA PRO A 60 -1.05 -14.28 0.08
C PRO A 60 -0.93 -13.99 1.59
N ILE A 61 -0.17 -14.84 2.26
CA ILE A 61 0.29 -14.67 3.63
C ILE A 61 1.51 -13.77 3.49
N LEU A 62 1.37 -12.48 3.79
CA LEU A 62 2.52 -11.68 4.20
C LEU A 62 2.68 -11.83 5.72
N PRO A 63 3.88 -12.10 6.24
CA PRO A 63 4.07 -12.39 7.65
C PRO A 63 3.82 -11.13 8.48
N ARG A 64 2.81 -11.23 9.37
CA ARG A 64 2.44 -10.35 10.51
C ARG A 64 2.17 -8.88 10.12
N GLY A 65 0.96 -8.34 10.22
CA GLY A 65 -0.29 -8.82 10.76
C GLY A 65 -1.36 -7.73 10.63
N ARG A 66 -1.42 -7.04 9.49
CA ARG A 66 -2.53 -6.14 9.15
C ARG A 66 -2.88 -6.27 7.68
N LYS A 67 -4.07 -6.82 7.38
CA LYS A 67 -4.62 -6.82 6.02
C LYS A 67 -5.46 -5.57 5.81
N PRO A 68 -5.28 -4.81 4.72
CA PRO A 68 -6.30 -3.90 4.23
C PRO A 68 -7.43 -4.74 3.62
N LEU A 69 -8.54 -4.90 4.33
CA LEU A 69 -9.73 -5.51 3.76
C LEU A 69 -10.43 -4.49 2.87
N ALA A 70 -10.56 -4.81 1.58
CA ALA A 70 -11.69 -4.25 0.85
C ALA A 70 -12.98 -4.80 1.45
N ILE A 71 -14.06 -4.01 1.43
CA ILE A 71 -15.39 -4.28 2.02
C ILE A 71 -15.98 -5.68 1.68
N ARG A 72 -15.43 -6.42 0.70
CA ARG A 72 -15.89 -7.75 0.24
C ARG A 72 -14.80 -8.84 0.16
N GLY A 73 -13.60 -8.63 0.69
CA GLY A 73 -12.53 -9.64 0.70
C GLY A 73 -11.68 -9.74 -0.58
N ASP A 74 -11.92 -8.89 -1.59
CA ASP A 74 -11.05 -8.82 -2.79
C ASP A 74 -9.71 -8.13 -2.50
N ASP A 75 -8.69 -8.45 -3.31
CA ASP A 75 -7.41 -7.74 -3.32
C ASP A 75 -7.60 -6.23 -3.62
N PHE A 76 -7.16 -5.39 -2.68
CA PHE A 76 -7.24 -3.93 -2.79
C PHE A 76 -6.34 -3.38 -3.89
N LEU A 77 -5.21 -4.05 -4.18
CA LEU A 77 -4.26 -3.66 -5.23
C LEU A 77 -4.63 -4.17 -6.61
N SER A 78 -5.71 -4.95 -6.73
CA SER A 78 -6.15 -5.49 -8.01
C SER A 78 -6.21 -4.40 -9.08
N VAL A 79 -5.77 -4.75 -10.30
CA VAL A 79 -5.75 -3.82 -11.45
C VAL A 79 -7.15 -3.27 -11.72
N ALA A 80 -8.20 -4.03 -11.46
CA ALA A 80 -9.58 -3.58 -11.58
C ALA A 80 -9.89 -2.37 -10.66
N LYS A 81 -9.31 -2.34 -9.45
CA LYS A 81 -9.54 -1.28 -8.46
C LYS A 81 -8.61 -0.09 -8.62
N THR A 82 -7.31 -0.35 -8.80
CA THR A 82 -6.29 0.70 -8.80
C THR A 82 -5.89 1.15 -10.20
N ARG A 83 -6.07 0.28 -11.20
CA ARG A 83 -5.44 0.35 -12.54
C ARG A 83 -3.90 0.44 -12.49
N LEU A 84 -3.28 0.07 -11.37
CA LEU A 84 -1.82 -0.09 -11.26
C LEU A 84 -1.44 -1.49 -11.71
N ARG A 85 -0.61 -1.60 -12.75
CA ARG A 85 -0.08 -2.89 -13.19
C ARG A 85 0.93 -3.45 -12.18
N HIS A 86 1.06 -4.77 -12.12
CA HIS A 86 1.94 -5.45 -11.16
C HIS A 86 3.38 -4.92 -11.15
N ASN A 87 3.98 -4.75 -12.33
CA ASN A 87 5.34 -4.22 -12.47
C ASN A 87 5.49 -2.79 -11.91
N VAL A 88 4.44 -1.97 -11.98
CA VAL A 88 4.42 -0.63 -11.39
C VAL A 88 4.32 -0.72 -9.87
N GLN A 89 3.50 -1.64 -9.34
CA GLN A 89 3.39 -1.90 -7.90
C GLN A 89 4.73 -2.34 -7.31
N GLU A 90 5.40 -3.32 -7.94
CA GLU A 90 6.73 -3.78 -7.55
C GLU A 90 7.76 -2.65 -7.61
N LYS A 91 7.72 -1.83 -8.67
CA LYS A 91 8.65 -0.71 -8.81
C LYS A 91 8.50 0.31 -7.67
N LEU A 92 7.27 0.64 -7.30
CA LEU A 92 6.99 1.57 -6.21
C LEU A 92 7.41 1.01 -4.85
N ALA A 93 7.14 -0.27 -4.61
CA ALA A 93 7.58 -0.97 -3.39
C ALA A 93 9.11 -1.00 -3.29
N SER A 94 9.82 -1.36 -4.37
CA SER A 94 11.28 -1.30 -4.44
C SER A 94 11.79 0.12 -4.19
N MET A 95 11.23 1.15 -4.84
CA MET A 95 11.64 2.54 -4.59
C MET A 95 11.51 2.92 -3.11
N ASN A 96 10.44 2.50 -2.45
CA ASN A 96 10.23 2.73 -1.03
C ASN A 96 11.29 2.02 -0.17
N ASP A 97 11.53 0.74 -0.43
CA ASP A 97 12.43 -0.09 0.37
C ASP A 97 13.91 0.27 0.14
N ASP A 98 14.25 0.72 -1.07
CA ASP A 98 15.55 1.30 -1.44
C ASP A 98 15.78 2.69 -0.84
N GLY A 99 14.78 3.27 -0.17
CA GLY A 99 14.89 4.50 0.61
C GLY A 99 14.52 5.79 -0.11
N ALA A 100 13.85 5.73 -1.27
CA ALA A 100 13.24 6.93 -1.84
C ALA A 100 12.20 7.50 -0.87
N SER A 101 12.23 8.81 -0.63
CA SER A 101 11.24 9.46 0.23
C SER A 101 9.85 9.44 -0.41
N PHE A 102 8.80 9.55 0.41
CA PHE A 102 7.44 9.75 -0.08
C PHE A 102 7.31 10.92 -1.05
N LYS A 103 8.06 12.02 -0.88
CA LYS A 103 8.07 13.12 -1.85
C LYS A 103 8.60 12.68 -3.22
N LYS A 104 9.67 11.87 -3.26
CA LYS A 104 10.23 11.33 -4.51
C LYS A 104 9.31 10.32 -5.17
N ILE A 105 8.67 9.46 -4.38
CA ILE A 105 7.68 8.48 -4.88
C ILE A 105 6.43 9.20 -5.40
N ALA A 106 5.93 10.21 -4.70
CA ALA A 106 4.81 11.03 -5.13
C ALA A 106 5.10 11.72 -6.48
N GLN A 107 6.32 12.24 -6.66
CA GLN A 107 6.73 12.82 -7.93
C GLN A 107 6.71 11.77 -9.06
N PHE A 108 7.30 10.60 -8.84
CA PHE A 108 7.25 9.50 -9.82
C PHE A 108 5.82 9.09 -10.18
N ILE A 109 4.90 9.11 -9.20
CA ILE A 109 3.48 8.86 -9.44
C ILE A 109 2.90 9.91 -10.38
N GLU A 110 3.13 11.20 -10.09
CA GLU A 110 2.65 12.30 -10.91
C GLU A 110 3.19 12.25 -12.34
N ASP A 111 4.47 11.91 -12.51
CA ASP A 111 5.20 11.95 -13.78
C ASP A 111 4.74 10.93 -14.83
N GLY A 112 3.91 9.92 -14.51
CA GLY A 112 3.27 9.17 -15.60
C GLY A 112 2.67 7.80 -15.35
N ILE A 113 2.44 7.36 -14.10
CA ILE A 113 1.67 6.13 -13.82
C ILE A 113 0.15 6.38 -13.65
#